data_AF-A0A1M4T0M2-F1
#
_entry.id   AF-A0A1M4T0M2-F1
#
_cell.length_a   1.000
_cell.length_b   1.000
_cell.length_c   1.000
_cell.angle_alpha   90.00
_cell.angle_beta   90.00
_cell.angle_gamma   90.00
#
_symmetry.space_group_name_H-M   'P 1'
#
loop_
_entity.id
_entity.type
_entity.pdbx_description
1 polymer ?
#
loop_
_entity_poly.entity_id
_entity_poly.type
_entity_poly.pdbx_seq_one_letter_code
_entity_poly.pdbx_strand_id
1 'polypeptide(L)'
;MLEKLHERLQAHAPRRLGLSLPQAAVLIPIVARPEPTLLFTRRAAHLKQHGGQVAFPGGKREPDDPDLLTTALREAQEEIALPPRRVRLLGRLGDLISLHGIRVTPFVGLIPADLPLRPELGELDSIFEVPLTVFLDDQRSHTDVITVNGRPLYVPSYQAGEHVIWGLSSMMLVELLAVGFERPISLDRAPDDSRLHYRPEARQPVFDDSSDA
;
A
#
# COMPACT_ATOMS: atom_id res chain seq x y z
N MET A 1 20.74 -3.47 -6.03
CA MET A 1 19.32 -3.83 -5.80
C MET A 1 18.39 -2.66 -6.14
N LEU A 2 18.52 -1.52 -5.44
CA LEU A 2 17.64 -0.36 -5.61
C LEU A 2 17.71 0.34 -6.99
N GLU A 3 18.85 0.24 -7.70
CA GLU A 3 18.96 0.74 -9.08
C GLU A 3 18.13 -0.09 -10.05
N LYS A 4 18.27 -1.42 -10.02
CA LYS A 4 17.43 -2.34 -10.82
C LYS A 4 15.95 -2.16 -10.52
N LEU A 5 15.59 -1.94 -9.25
CA LEU A 5 14.22 -1.60 -8.85
C LEU A 5 13.73 -0.34 -9.58
N HIS A 6 14.54 0.72 -9.59
CA HIS A 6 14.19 1.96 -10.27
C HIS A 6 13.99 1.73 -11.78
N GLU A 7 14.92 1.07 -12.46
CA GLU A 7 14.83 0.74 -13.88
C GLU A 7 13.54 -0.02 -14.22
N ARG A 8 13.21 -1.04 -13.42
CA ARG A 8 11.99 -1.86 -13.60
C ARG A 8 10.72 -1.06 -13.40
N LEU A 9 10.67 -0.22 -12.36
CA LEU A 9 9.51 0.62 -12.09
C LEU A 9 9.33 1.73 -13.14
N GLN A 10 10.42 2.20 -13.77
CA GLN A 10 10.34 3.14 -14.91
C GLN A 10 9.89 2.44 -16.20
N ALA A 11 10.30 1.19 -16.42
CA ALA A 11 9.86 0.40 -17.57
C ALA A 11 8.44 -0.16 -17.42
N HIS A 12 7.88 -0.16 -16.21
CA HIS A 12 6.56 -0.69 -15.93
C HIS A 12 5.46 0.23 -16.46
N ALA A 13 4.50 -0.36 -17.20
CA ALA A 13 3.26 0.30 -17.62
C ALA A 13 2.14 -0.08 -16.63
N PRO A 14 1.87 0.72 -15.59
CA PRO A 14 0.99 0.28 -14.52
C PRO A 14 -0.46 0.44 -14.93
N ARG A 15 -1.31 -0.51 -14.53
CA ARG A 15 -2.74 -0.48 -14.85
C ARG A 15 -3.37 0.84 -14.39
N ARG A 16 -4.07 1.51 -15.30
CA ARG A 16 -4.83 2.74 -15.03
C ARG A 16 -6.31 2.39 -15.04
N LEU A 17 -7.05 2.79 -14.00
CA LEU A 17 -8.50 2.61 -13.98
C LEU A 17 -9.17 3.90 -14.44
N GLY A 18 -9.85 3.88 -15.58
CA GLY A 18 -10.58 5.03 -16.14
C GLY A 18 -11.93 5.34 -15.47
N LEU A 19 -12.14 4.88 -14.23
CA LEU A 19 -13.40 5.03 -13.51
C LEU A 19 -13.51 6.40 -12.84
N SER A 20 -14.74 6.95 -12.78
CA SER A 20 -15.06 8.15 -12.02
C SER A 20 -15.35 7.81 -10.56
N LEU A 21 -14.28 7.54 -9.80
CA LEU A 21 -14.35 7.22 -8.37
C LEU A 21 -13.59 8.27 -7.57
N PRO A 22 -13.94 8.48 -6.28
CA PRO A 22 -13.09 9.23 -5.35
C PRO A 22 -11.66 8.68 -5.40
N GLN A 23 -10.69 9.58 -5.44
CA GLN A 23 -9.29 9.22 -5.59
C GLN A 23 -8.55 9.32 -4.27
N ALA A 24 -7.59 8.43 -4.07
CA ALA A 24 -6.58 8.52 -3.04
C ALA A 24 -5.22 8.16 -3.62
N ALA A 25 -4.16 8.65 -2.97
CA ALA A 25 -2.81 8.32 -3.33
C ALA A 25 -2.00 7.95 -2.10
N VAL A 26 -1.07 7.03 -2.29
CA VAL A 26 -0.28 6.43 -1.21
C VAL A 26 1.18 6.44 -1.63
N LEU A 27 2.06 6.77 -0.69
CA LEU A 27 3.50 6.64 -0.85
C LEU A 27 3.97 5.35 -0.18
N ILE A 28 4.61 4.46 -0.94
CA ILE A 28 5.35 3.28 -0.46
C ILE A 28 6.80 3.70 -0.24
N PRO A 29 7.24 3.99 0.99
CA PRO A 29 8.55 4.53 1.25
C PRO A 29 9.52 3.38 1.52
N ILE A 30 10.53 3.23 0.66
CA ILE A 30 11.69 2.37 0.88
C ILE A 30 12.75 3.22 1.58
N VAL A 31 13.22 2.77 2.74
CA VAL A 31 14.26 3.47 3.49
C VAL A 31 15.64 2.95 3.07
N ALA A 32 16.53 3.87 2.70
CA ALA A 32 17.88 3.59 2.23
C ALA A 32 18.82 3.21 3.39
N ARG A 33 18.60 2.03 3.97
CA ARG A 33 19.47 1.39 4.96
C ARG A 33 20.41 0.36 4.30
N PRO A 34 21.47 -0.10 4.98
CA PRO A 34 22.31 -1.21 4.49
C PRO A 34 21.48 -2.44 4.12
N GLU A 35 20.50 -2.78 4.96
CA GLU A 35 19.38 -3.66 4.62
C GLU A 35 18.13 -2.78 4.43
N PRO A 36 17.64 -2.59 3.18
CA PRO A 36 16.48 -1.73 2.94
C PRO A 36 15.24 -2.19 3.70
N THR A 37 14.47 -1.24 4.19
CA THR A 37 13.21 -1.48 4.89
C THR A 37 12.07 -0.77 4.16
N LEU A 38 10.84 -1.21 4.42
CA LEU A 38 9.62 -0.48 4.07
C LEU A 38 9.05 0.19 5.31
N LEU A 39 8.67 1.45 5.16
CA LEU A 39 8.05 2.24 6.22
C LEU A 39 6.53 2.12 6.15
N PHE A 40 5.92 1.91 7.31
CA PHE A 40 4.49 1.82 7.51
C PHE A 40 4.04 2.77 8.63
N THR A 41 2.75 3.08 8.60
CA THR A 41 2.03 3.81 9.64
C THR A 41 0.99 2.90 10.27
N ARG A 42 0.67 3.14 11.53
CA ARG A 42 -0.50 2.55 12.19
C ARG A 42 -1.44 3.65 12.63
N ARG A 43 -2.68 3.56 12.17
CA ARG A 43 -3.74 4.48 12.58
C ARG A 43 -4.05 4.28 14.05
N ALA A 44 -4.21 5.38 14.78
CA ALA A 44 -4.43 5.33 16.21
C ALA A 44 -5.69 4.50 16.55
N ALA A 45 -5.56 3.59 17.52
CA ALA A 45 -6.60 2.62 17.85
C ALA A 45 -7.95 3.24 18.25
N HIS A 46 -7.94 4.49 18.73
CA HIS A 46 -9.13 5.21 19.20
C HIS A 46 -9.99 5.79 18.05
N LEU A 47 -9.50 5.76 16.80
CA LEU A 47 -10.24 6.29 15.66
C LEU A 47 -11.44 5.42 15.30
N LYS A 48 -12.60 6.07 15.08
CA LYS A 48 -13.87 5.41 14.74
C LYS A 48 -13.82 4.60 13.45
N GLN A 49 -13.01 5.04 12.49
CA GLN A 49 -12.81 4.37 11.21
C GLN A 49 -11.35 3.93 11.12
N HIS A 50 -11.14 2.67 10.76
CA HIS A 50 -9.81 2.10 10.47
C HIS A 50 -8.81 2.14 11.64
N GLY A 51 -9.26 2.30 12.89
CA GLY A 51 -8.38 2.28 14.06
C GLY A 51 -7.54 1.00 14.13
N GLY A 52 -6.24 1.15 14.39
CA GLY A 52 -5.27 0.05 14.47
C GLY A 52 -4.84 -0.54 13.13
N GLN A 53 -5.37 -0.06 11.99
CA GLN A 53 -4.96 -0.56 10.68
C GLN A 53 -3.57 -0.07 10.30
N VAL A 54 -2.79 -0.98 9.73
CA VAL A 54 -1.48 -0.69 9.16
C VAL A 54 -1.64 -0.26 7.70
N ALA A 55 -1.05 0.87 7.36
CA ALA A 55 -1.06 1.41 6.02
C ALA A 55 0.31 1.94 5.62
N PHE A 56 0.46 2.20 4.35
CA PHE A 56 1.45 3.14 3.87
C PHE A 56 0.92 4.58 4.02
N PRO A 57 1.78 5.59 4.21
CA PRO A 57 1.34 6.97 4.28
C PRO A 57 0.54 7.39 3.05
N GLY A 58 -0.58 8.09 3.24
CA GLY A 58 -1.42 8.50 2.13
C GLY A 58 -2.87 8.73 2.50
N GLY A 59 -3.59 9.37 1.58
CA GLY A 59 -4.95 9.82 1.83
C GLY A 59 -5.67 10.23 0.55
N LYS A 60 -6.82 10.89 0.74
CA LYS A 60 -7.70 11.27 -0.36
C LYS A 60 -7.12 12.45 -1.11
N ARG A 61 -7.37 12.49 -2.43
CA ARG A 61 -7.04 13.66 -3.24
C ARG A 61 -7.90 14.84 -2.81
N GLU A 62 -7.25 15.98 -2.57
CA GLU A 62 -7.92 17.24 -2.32
C GLU A 62 -8.13 18.04 -3.61
N PRO A 63 -9.10 18.98 -3.68
CA PRO A 63 -9.34 19.79 -4.87
C PRO A 63 -8.11 20.57 -5.35
N ASP A 64 -7.26 20.99 -4.40
CA ASP A 64 -6.07 21.79 -4.68
C ASP A 64 -4.84 20.94 -5.06
N ASP A 65 -4.94 19.61 -4.99
CA ASP A 65 -3.86 18.71 -5.42
C ASP A 65 -3.80 18.68 -6.97
N PRO A 66 -2.72 19.18 -7.60
CA PRO A 66 -2.61 19.23 -9.07
C PRO A 66 -2.53 17.83 -9.68
N ASP A 67 -1.96 16.87 -8.95
CA ASP A 67 -1.88 15.46 -9.32
C ASP A 67 -1.86 14.54 -8.10
N LEU A 68 -1.96 13.24 -8.34
CA LEU A 68 -1.97 12.22 -7.28
C LEU A 68 -0.60 12.03 -6.61
N LEU A 69 0.50 12.38 -7.28
CA LEU A 69 1.81 12.32 -6.64
C LEU A 69 1.89 13.39 -5.54
N THR A 70 1.36 14.59 -5.83
CA THR A 70 1.26 15.69 -4.87
C THR A 70 0.41 15.29 -3.68
N THR A 71 -0.74 14.63 -3.90
CA THR A 71 -1.53 14.04 -2.82
C THR A 71 -0.70 13.10 -1.95
N ALA A 72 -0.01 12.11 -2.52
CA ALA A 72 0.77 11.15 -1.74
C ALA A 72 1.91 11.80 -0.94
N LEU A 73 2.56 12.82 -1.51
CA LEU A 73 3.65 13.55 -0.84
C LEU A 73 3.14 14.50 0.25
N ARG A 74 2.00 15.18 0.02
CA ARG A 74 1.33 16.03 1.02
C ARG A 74 0.91 15.20 2.22
N GLU A 75 0.19 14.12 1.99
CA GLU A 75 -0.28 13.19 3.03
C GLU A 75 0.90 12.60 3.82
N ALA A 76 1.96 12.15 3.15
CA ALA A 76 3.14 11.68 3.86
C ALA A 76 3.85 12.78 4.67
N GLN A 77 3.80 14.03 4.22
CA GLN A 77 4.31 15.16 4.99
C GLN A 77 3.45 15.43 6.24
N GLU A 78 2.13 15.40 6.11
CA GLU A 78 1.19 15.63 7.21
C GLU A 78 1.25 14.50 8.24
N GLU A 79 1.18 13.24 7.78
CA GLU A 79 1.09 12.07 8.65
C GLU A 79 2.40 11.74 9.37
N ILE A 80 3.55 11.84 8.68
CA ILE A 80 4.84 11.35 9.21
C ILE A 80 5.96 12.39 9.19
N ALA A 81 5.64 13.67 8.92
CA ALA A 81 6.61 14.76 8.78
C ALA A 81 7.68 14.52 7.70
N LEU A 82 7.39 13.71 6.67
CA LEU A 82 8.32 13.40 5.59
C LEU A 82 8.43 14.59 4.61
N PRO A 83 9.59 15.25 4.48
CA PRO A 83 9.72 16.37 3.56
C PRO A 83 9.65 15.88 2.10
N PRO A 84 8.74 16.39 1.24
CA PRO A 84 8.58 15.90 -0.14
C PRO A 84 9.87 15.87 -0.95
N ARG A 85 10.72 16.89 -0.78
CA ARG A 85 12.04 17.02 -1.44
C ARG A 85 13.05 15.91 -1.07
N ARG A 86 12.79 15.13 -0.02
CA ARG A 86 13.64 14.00 0.40
C ARG A 86 13.19 12.67 -0.18
N VAL A 87 12.07 12.67 -0.91
CA VAL A 87 11.57 11.49 -1.61
C VAL A 87 12.13 11.47 -3.02
N ARG A 88 12.96 10.47 -3.33
CA ARG A 88 13.31 10.17 -4.72
C ARG A 88 12.26 9.21 -5.28
N LEU A 89 11.39 9.71 -6.15
CA LEU A 89 10.39 8.88 -6.81
C LEU A 89 11.07 7.79 -7.67
N LEU A 90 10.70 6.54 -7.44
CA LEU A 90 11.19 5.40 -8.22
C LEU A 90 10.22 5.01 -9.33
N GLY A 91 8.92 5.18 -9.11
CA GLY A 91 7.86 4.91 -10.08
C GLY A 91 6.50 4.78 -9.40
N ARG A 92 5.52 4.28 -10.15
CA ARG A 92 4.13 4.12 -9.71
C ARG A 92 3.65 2.71 -10.02
N LEU A 93 2.80 2.15 -9.17
CA LEU A 93 2.15 0.85 -9.39
C LEU A 93 0.76 1.02 -10.01
N GLY A 94 0.08 -0.10 -10.28
CA GLY A 94 -1.28 -0.13 -10.79
C GLY A 94 -2.28 0.44 -9.79
N ASP A 95 -3.37 0.99 -10.32
CA ASP A 95 -4.48 1.43 -9.47
C ASP A 95 -5.18 0.23 -8.83
N LEU A 96 -5.60 0.39 -7.58
CA LEU A 96 -6.45 -0.55 -6.85
C LEU A 96 -7.76 0.12 -6.46
N ILE A 97 -8.80 -0.67 -6.22
CA ILE A 97 -10.06 -0.19 -5.67
C ILE A 97 -10.15 -0.71 -4.23
N SER A 98 -10.29 0.21 -3.28
CA SER A 98 -10.52 -0.17 -1.88
C SER A 98 -11.93 -0.75 -1.69
N LEU A 99 -12.16 -1.45 -0.58
CA LEU A 99 -13.50 -1.95 -0.23
C LEU A 99 -14.58 -0.85 -0.13
N HIS A 100 -14.17 0.41 0.03
CA HIS A 100 -15.05 1.57 0.11
C HIS A 100 -15.23 2.29 -1.24
N GLY A 101 -14.78 1.70 -2.35
CA GLY A 101 -14.95 2.27 -3.69
C GLY A 101 -14.03 3.45 -4.02
N ILE A 102 -12.94 3.61 -3.27
CA ILE A 102 -11.91 4.63 -3.56
C ILE A 102 -10.87 4.03 -4.50
N ARG A 103 -10.56 4.74 -5.60
CA ARG A 103 -9.43 4.42 -6.48
C ARG A 103 -8.14 4.88 -5.81
N VAL A 104 -7.28 3.94 -5.42
CA VAL A 104 -6.02 4.19 -4.74
C VAL A 104 -4.85 4.00 -5.70
N THR A 105 -3.99 5.02 -5.77
CA THR A 105 -2.82 5.04 -6.63
C THR A 105 -1.53 4.96 -5.80
N PRO A 106 -0.69 3.90 -5.93
CA PRO A 106 0.53 3.74 -5.15
C PRO A 106 1.75 4.31 -5.88
N PHE A 107 2.55 5.13 -5.19
CA PHE A 107 3.84 5.65 -5.65
C PHE A 107 4.96 5.06 -4.82
N VAL A 108 6.04 4.60 -5.45
CA VAL A 108 7.19 4.03 -4.76
C VAL A 108 8.28 5.09 -4.65
N GLY A 109 8.70 5.42 -3.44
CA GLY A 109 9.73 6.43 -3.17
C GLY A 109 10.89 5.85 -2.37
N LEU A 110 12.11 6.29 -2.69
CA LEU A 110 13.29 6.04 -1.85
C LEU A 110 13.52 7.24 -0.93
N ILE A 111 13.70 6.99 0.37
CA ILE A 111 13.97 8.01 1.37
C ILE A 111 15.27 7.71 2.15
N PRO A 112 16.02 8.73 2.58
CA PRO A 112 17.18 8.56 3.47
C PRO A 112 16.80 7.98 4.83
N ALA A 113 17.72 7.24 5.45
CA ALA A 113 17.50 6.56 6.73
C ALA A 113 17.55 7.47 7.97
N ASP A 114 18.05 8.69 7.81
CA ASP A 114 18.34 9.66 8.88
C ASP A 114 17.30 10.78 8.98
N LEU A 115 16.10 10.56 8.44
CA LEU A 115 15.03 11.55 8.48
C LEU A 115 14.39 11.63 9.89
N PRO A 116 14.11 12.85 10.40
CA PRO A 116 13.47 13.05 11.69
C PRO A 116 11.94 12.89 11.58
N LEU A 117 11.47 11.72 11.14
CA LEU A 117 10.05 11.42 10.95
C LEU A 117 9.30 11.45 12.29
N ARG A 118 8.06 11.95 12.27
CA ARG A 118 7.21 12.09 13.47
C ARG A 118 5.77 11.80 13.10
N PRO A 119 5.07 10.93 13.84
CA PRO A 119 3.66 10.69 13.58
C PRO A 119 2.84 11.94 13.96
N GLU A 120 1.82 12.23 13.17
CA GLU A 120 0.73 13.09 13.60
C GLU A 120 -0.15 12.32 14.59
N LEU A 121 -0.04 12.67 15.88
CA LEU A 121 -0.63 11.91 16.99
C LEU A 121 -2.16 11.96 17.01
N GLY A 122 -2.78 12.92 16.31
CA GLY A 122 -4.22 12.93 16.09
C GLY A 122 -4.71 11.75 15.23
N GLU A 123 -3.85 11.21 14.38
CA GLU A 123 -4.22 10.19 13.39
C GLU A 123 -3.48 8.86 13.56
N LEU A 124 -2.22 8.91 13.98
CA LEU A 124 -1.32 7.77 14.03
C LEU A 124 -0.79 7.53 15.44
N ASP A 125 -0.71 6.26 15.84
CA ASP A 125 -0.05 5.88 17.10
C ASP A 125 1.37 5.34 16.89
N SER A 126 1.73 4.91 15.68
CA SER A 126 3.10 4.50 15.38
C SER A 126 3.52 4.71 13.91
N ILE A 127 4.82 4.92 13.74
CA ILE A 127 5.56 4.75 12.49
C ILE A 127 6.55 3.62 12.75
N PHE A 128 6.63 2.65 11.85
CA PHE A 128 7.55 1.54 12.00
C PHE A 128 8.08 1.08 10.65
N GLU A 129 9.19 0.36 10.69
CA GLU A 129 9.85 -0.18 9.51
C GLU A 129 9.87 -1.69 9.57
N VAL A 130 9.76 -2.34 8.41
CA VAL A 130 9.92 -3.78 8.26
C VAL A 130 11.02 -4.04 7.25
N PRO A 131 12.01 -4.91 7.54
CA PRO A 131 13.01 -5.31 6.57
C PRO A 131 12.36 -5.81 5.27
N LEU A 132 12.83 -5.31 4.14
CA LEU A 132 12.29 -5.68 2.83
C LEU A 132 12.42 -7.19 2.58
N THR A 133 13.43 -7.82 3.17
CA THR A 133 13.68 -9.27 3.15
C THR A 133 12.50 -10.09 3.66
N VAL A 134 11.75 -9.61 4.67
CA VAL A 134 10.52 -10.27 5.16
C VAL A 134 9.52 -10.51 4.03
N PHE A 135 9.41 -9.56 3.09
CA PHE A 135 8.49 -9.66 1.96
C PHE A 135 9.11 -10.37 0.76
N LEU A 136 10.41 -10.19 0.51
CA LEU A 136 11.12 -10.86 -0.59
C LEU A 136 11.18 -12.38 -0.39
N ASP A 137 11.31 -12.82 0.86
CA ASP A 137 11.34 -14.22 1.25
C ASP A 137 9.94 -14.76 1.58
N ASP A 138 8.90 -13.94 1.39
CA ASP A 138 7.50 -14.29 1.63
C ASP A 138 7.24 -14.88 3.02
N GLN A 139 7.80 -14.25 4.06
CA GLN A 139 7.64 -14.65 5.47
C GLN A 139 6.26 -14.27 6.01
N ARG A 140 5.21 -14.64 5.28
CA ARG A 140 3.81 -14.41 5.68
C ARG A 140 3.46 -15.27 6.88
N SER A 141 2.61 -14.73 7.75
CA SER A 141 2.05 -15.48 8.90
C SER A 141 0.89 -16.39 8.48
N HIS A 142 0.13 -15.96 7.47
CA HIS A 142 -0.99 -16.67 6.88
C HIS A 142 -1.40 -15.99 5.57
N THR A 143 -2.42 -16.54 4.91
CA THR A 143 -3.08 -15.95 3.74
C THR A 143 -4.56 -15.77 4.04
N ASP A 144 -5.01 -14.52 4.03
CA ASP A 144 -6.42 -14.18 4.13
C ASP A 144 -7.10 -14.48 2.78
N VAL A 145 -8.19 -15.22 2.81
CA VAL A 145 -9.04 -15.48 1.63
C VAL A 145 -10.23 -14.54 1.70
N ILE A 146 -10.32 -13.61 0.75
CA ILE A 146 -11.44 -12.69 0.62
C ILE A 146 -12.20 -12.96 -0.69
N THR A 147 -13.52 -12.79 -0.69
CA THR A 147 -14.31 -12.92 -1.92
C THR A 147 -14.51 -11.54 -2.55
N VAL A 148 -14.17 -11.41 -3.83
CA VAL A 148 -14.34 -10.20 -4.63
C VAL A 148 -15.06 -10.61 -5.91
N ASN A 149 -16.25 -10.05 -6.17
CA ASN A 149 -17.08 -10.39 -7.34
C ASN A 149 -17.32 -11.90 -7.48
N GLY A 150 -17.57 -12.59 -6.35
CA GLY A 150 -17.79 -14.04 -6.32
C GLY A 150 -16.53 -14.89 -6.57
N ARG A 151 -15.33 -14.29 -6.62
CA ARG A 151 -14.05 -14.99 -6.80
C ARG A 151 -13.18 -14.85 -5.56
N PRO A 152 -12.51 -15.92 -5.11
CA PRO A 152 -11.58 -15.84 -4.00
C PRO A 152 -10.30 -15.11 -4.43
N LEU A 153 -9.80 -14.26 -3.55
CA LEU A 153 -8.50 -13.61 -3.62
C LEU A 153 -7.70 -14.02 -2.38
N TYR A 154 -6.46 -14.45 -2.60
CA TYR A 154 -5.54 -15.00 -1.62
C TYR A 154 -4.51 -13.92 -1.23
N VAL A 155 -4.84 -13.13 -0.21
CA VAL A 155 -4.05 -11.98 0.20
C VAL A 155 -3.06 -12.38 1.29
N PRO A 156 -1.74 -12.24 1.07
CA PRO A 156 -0.78 -12.54 2.13
C PRO A 156 -0.96 -11.59 3.33
N SER A 157 -0.63 -12.09 4.51
CA SER A 157 -0.71 -11.34 5.77
C SER A 157 0.59 -11.50 6.55
N TYR A 158 1.28 -10.40 6.80
CA TYR A 158 2.59 -10.36 7.43
C TYR A 158 2.49 -9.82 8.86
N GLN A 159 3.14 -10.50 9.79
CA GLN A 159 3.21 -10.07 11.20
C GLN A 159 4.54 -9.35 11.43
N ALA A 160 4.48 -8.12 11.93
CA ALA A 160 5.64 -7.31 12.29
C ALA A 160 5.50 -6.81 13.74
N GLY A 161 5.97 -7.60 14.71
CA GLY A 161 5.70 -7.34 16.12
C GLY A 161 4.20 -7.43 16.40
N GLU A 162 3.58 -6.37 16.90
CA GLU A 162 2.13 -6.28 17.13
C GLU A 162 1.34 -5.86 15.88
N HIS A 163 2.03 -5.53 14.79
CA HIS A 163 1.43 -4.98 13.57
C HIS A 163 1.09 -6.08 12.57
N VAL A 164 -0.12 -6.03 12.01
CA VAL A 164 -0.55 -6.93 10.94
C VAL A 164 -0.65 -6.14 9.64
N ILE A 165 0.21 -6.48 8.68
CA ILE A 165 0.18 -5.92 7.32
C ILE A 165 -0.65 -6.86 6.45
N TRP A 166 -1.85 -6.41 6.08
CA TRP A 166 -2.80 -7.19 5.28
C TRP A 166 -3.66 -6.27 4.41
N GLY A 167 -4.57 -6.85 3.62
CA GLY A 167 -5.54 -6.09 2.83
C GLY A 167 -4.88 -5.28 1.72
N LEU A 168 -5.35 -4.05 1.52
CA LEU A 168 -4.92 -3.22 0.38
C LEU A 168 -3.41 -2.93 0.40
N SER A 169 -2.83 -2.66 1.59
CA SER A 169 -1.39 -2.47 1.77
C SER A 169 -0.60 -3.71 1.30
N SER A 170 -1.10 -4.91 1.61
CA SER A 170 -0.47 -6.15 1.14
C SER A 170 -0.66 -6.42 -0.34
N MET A 171 -1.77 -5.99 -0.95
CA MET A 171 -1.94 -6.09 -2.40
C MET A 171 -0.96 -5.19 -3.16
N MET A 172 -0.72 -3.97 -2.65
CA MET A 172 0.31 -3.08 -3.18
C MET A 172 1.71 -3.70 -3.05
N LEU A 173 2.00 -4.36 -1.93
CA LEU A 173 3.25 -5.11 -1.74
C LEU A 173 3.41 -6.21 -2.79
N VAL A 174 2.37 -6.99 -3.08
CA VAL A 174 2.44 -8.06 -4.09
C VAL A 174 2.81 -7.51 -5.46
N GLU A 175 2.22 -6.40 -5.88
CA GLU A 175 2.57 -5.77 -7.16
C GLU A 175 4.00 -5.20 -7.14
N LEU A 176 4.42 -4.55 -6.04
CA LEU A 176 5.79 -4.08 -5.88
C LEU A 176 6.81 -5.22 -5.99
N LEU A 177 6.55 -6.36 -5.34
CA LEU A 177 7.43 -7.53 -5.37
C LEU A 177 7.50 -8.14 -6.77
N ALA A 178 6.36 -8.28 -7.45
CA ALA A 178 6.31 -8.80 -8.80
C ALA A 178 7.08 -7.92 -9.80
N VAL A 179 6.80 -6.62 -9.80
CA VAL A 179 7.36 -5.67 -10.78
C VAL A 179 8.78 -5.25 -10.42
N GLY A 180 8.98 -4.81 -9.19
CA GLY A 180 10.23 -4.21 -8.74
C GLY A 180 11.33 -5.25 -8.47
N PHE A 181 10.93 -6.43 -8.00
CA PHE A 181 11.87 -7.44 -7.49
C PHE A 181 11.81 -8.78 -8.22
N GLU A 182 10.90 -8.95 -9.18
CA GLU A 182 10.68 -10.23 -9.90
C GLU A 182 10.37 -11.38 -8.94
N ARG A 183 9.66 -11.08 -7.85
CA ARG A 183 9.19 -12.03 -6.83
C ARG A 183 7.67 -12.06 -6.84
N PRO A 184 7.03 -12.69 -7.85
CA PRO A 184 5.58 -12.68 -7.95
C PRO A 184 4.94 -13.53 -6.85
N ILE A 185 3.90 -12.99 -6.23
CA ILE A 185 2.98 -13.72 -5.35
C ILE A 185 1.62 -13.74 -6.05
N SER A 186 1.02 -14.92 -6.19
CA SER A 186 -0.31 -15.01 -6.80
C SER A 186 -1.39 -14.59 -5.81
N LEU A 187 -2.26 -13.67 -6.22
CA LEU A 187 -3.49 -13.37 -5.50
C LEU A 187 -4.68 -14.23 -5.97
N ASP A 188 -4.60 -14.84 -7.15
CA ASP A 188 -5.72 -15.60 -7.74
C ASP A 188 -5.65 -17.10 -7.44
N ARG A 189 -4.54 -17.56 -6.85
CA ARG A 189 -4.30 -18.97 -6.53
C ARG A 189 -3.91 -19.11 -5.06
N ALA A 190 -4.41 -20.17 -4.45
CA ALA A 190 -3.98 -20.55 -3.11
C ALA A 190 -2.47 -20.85 -3.14
N PRO A 191 -1.69 -20.35 -2.16
CA PRO A 191 -0.32 -20.79 -1.97
C PRO A 191 -0.29 -22.24 -1.48
N ASP A 192 0.75 -22.98 -1.85
CA ASP A 192 0.94 -24.38 -1.41
C ASP A 192 1.26 -24.46 0.09
N ASP A 193 2.08 -23.52 0.60
CA ASP A 193 2.67 -23.58 1.95
C ASP A 193 2.23 -22.42 2.85
N SER A 194 0.93 -22.12 2.92
CA SER A 194 0.40 -21.10 3.85
C SER A 194 -0.89 -21.53 4.51
N ARG A 195 -1.03 -21.20 5.80
CA ARG A 195 -2.30 -21.32 6.52
C ARG A 195 -3.33 -20.37 5.90
N LEU A 196 -4.48 -20.89 5.47
CA LEU A 196 -5.58 -20.07 4.94
C LEU A 196 -6.50 -19.59 6.05
N HIS A 197 -6.89 -18.33 6.00
CA HIS A 197 -7.86 -17.71 6.90
C HIS A 197 -8.99 -17.08 6.08
N TYR A 198 -10.16 -17.71 6.13
CA TYR A 198 -11.32 -17.24 5.37
C TYR A 198 -11.96 -16.06 6.07
N ARG A 199 -12.02 -14.92 5.38
CA ARG A 199 -12.75 -13.75 5.87
C ARG A 199 -14.20 -13.83 5.41
N PRO A 200 -15.17 -13.38 6.24
CA PRO A 200 -16.54 -13.23 5.80
C PRO A 200 -16.59 -12.27 4.61
N GLU A 201 -17.52 -12.52 3.69
CA GLU A 201 -17.68 -11.70 2.50
C GLU A 201 -18.00 -10.26 2.88
N ALA A 202 -17.15 -9.33 2.47
CA ALA A 202 -17.43 -7.92 2.62
C ALA A 202 -18.51 -7.54 1.60
N ARG A 203 -19.64 -6.96 2.05
CA ARG A 203 -20.61 -6.37 1.12
C ARG A 203 -19.91 -5.27 0.33
N GLN A 204 -19.71 -5.48 -0.96
CA GLN A 204 -19.24 -4.41 -1.84
C GLN A 204 -20.33 -3.34 -1.94
N PRO A 205 -19.95 -2.06 -2.09
CA PRO A 205 -20.87 -1.05 -2.58
C PRO A 205 -21.34 -1.51 -3.98
N VAL A 206 -22.66 -1.53 -4.20
CA VAL A 206 -23.21 -1.67 -5.55
C VAL A 206 -22.86 -0.38 -6.29
N PHE A 207 -21.92 -0.46 -7.23
CA PHE A 207 -21.69 0.64 -8.17
C PHE A 207 -22.75 0.51 -9.26
N ASP A 208 -23.72 1.41 -9.24
CA ASP A 208 -24.68 1.55 -10.32
C ASP A 208 -23.92 2.11 -11.53
N ASP A 209 -23.71 1.28 -12.55
CA ASP A 209 -23.13 1.68 -13.83
C ASP A 209 -24.23 2.37 -14.66
N SER A 210 -24.85 3.41 -14.10
CA SER A 210 -25.77 4.29 -14.81
C SER A 210 -24.98 5.44 -15.43
N SER A 211 -24.12 5.09 -16.39
CA SER A 211 -23.79 6.02 -17.47
C SER A 211 -24.97 6.05 -18.44
N ASP A 212 -26.01 6.80 -18.09
CA ASP A 212 -27.08 7.23 -19.00
C ASP A 212 -27.17 8.76 -18.94
N ALA A 213 -26.47 9.42 -19.88
CA ALA A 213 -26.87 10.62 -20.65
C ALA A 213 -25.64 11.28 -21.31
#